data_AF-A0A7K0U7P7-F1
#
_entry.id   AF-A0A7K0U7P7-F1
#
_cell.length_a   1.000
_cell.length_b   1.000
_cell.length_c   1.000
_cell.angle_alpha   90.00
_cell.angle_beta   90.00
_cell.angle_gamma   90.00
#
_symmetry.space_group_name_H-M   'P 1'
#
loop_
_entity.id
_entity.type
_entity.pdbx_description
1 polymer ?
#
loop_
_entity_poly.entity_id
_entity_poly.type
_entity_poly.pdbx_seq_one_letter_code
_entity_poly.pdbx_strand_id
1 'polypeptide(L)' 'MKQFTIRGSMEYPERFEDAIELLSRKDLSALITHKLSLEEFGEGLAILEGSKDCGKVMITMGDAQ' A
#
# COMPACT_ATOMS: atom_id res chain seq x y z
N MET A 1 -19.16 31.50 11.94
CA MET A 1 -19.70 30.23 11.39
C MET A 1 -18.58 29.48 10.70
N LYS A 2 -18.34 28.21 11.04
CA LYS A 2 -17.29 27.43 10.38
C LYS A 2 -17.91 26.71 9.18
N GLN A 3 -17.58 27.14 7.97
CA GLN A 3 -17.99 26.47 6.74
C GLN A 3 -17.12 25.24 6.52
N PHE A 4 -17.58 24.09 7.01
CA PHE A 4 -16.93 22.80 6.76
C PHE A 4 -17.69 22.00 5.72
N THR A 5 -16.95 21.31 4.85
CA THR A 5 -17.48 20.36 3.87
C THR A 5 -16.95 18.97 4.20
N ILE A 6 -17.84 17.99 4.30
CA ILE A 6 -17.52 16.58 4.45
C ILE A 6 -17.82 15.90 3.12
N ARG A 7 -16.86 15.14 2.58
CA ARG A 7 -17.00 14.40 1.32
C ARG A 7 -16.62 12.94 1.53
N GLY A 8 -17.48 12.03 1.08
CA GLY A 8 -17.16 10.61 1.02
C GLY A 8 -16.15 10.32 -0.08
N SER A 9 -15.28 9.33 0.16
CA SER A 9 -14.33 8.81 -0.82
C SER A 9 -14.35 7.29 -0.71
N MET A 10 -14.70 6.62 -1.79
CA MET A 10 -14.63 5.17 -1.93
C MET A 10 -14.02 4.91 -3.30
N GLU A 11 -13.18 3.88 -3.38
CA GLU A 11 -12.49 3.45 -4.60
C GLU A 11 -11.46 4.47 -5.13
N TYR A 12 -10.87 4.15 -6.28
CA TYR A 12 -9.89 4.98 -6.96
C TYR A 12 -10.57 6.05 -7.84
N PRO A 13 -9.91 7.18 -8.10
CA PRO A 13 -10.40 8.14 -9.10
C PRO A 13 -10.45 7.50 -10.49
N GLU A 14 -11.34 8.00 -11.35
CA GLU A 14 -11.48 7.56 -12.75
C GLU A 14 -10.15 7.65 -13.53
N ARG A 15 -9.32 8.62 -13.17
CA ARG A 15 -7.97 8.81 -13.72
C ARG A 15 -6.90 8.21 -12.82
N PHE A 16 -6.75 6.89 -12.85
CA PHE A 16 -5.70 6.23 -12.08
C PHE A 16 -4.28 6.55 -12.59
N GLU A 17 -4.15 6.99 -13.85
CA GLU A 17 -2.87 7.33 -14.48
C GLU A 17 -2.13 8.45 -13.74
N ASP A 18 -2.88 9.36 -13.10
CA ASP A 18 -2.30 10.43 -12.27
C ASP A 18 -1.51 9.87 -11.08
N ALA A 19 -1.93 8.73 -10.52
CA ALA A 19 -1.22 8.08 -9.43
C ALA A 19 0.11 7.47 -9.91
N ILE A 20 0.15 6.98 -11.14
CA ILE A 20 1.38 6.46 -11.78
C ILE A 20 2.36 7.63 -12.04
N GLU A 21 1.85 8.74 -12.58
CA GLU A 21 2.65 9.94 -12.76
C GLU A 21 3.21 10.43 -11.42
N LEU A 22 2.39 10.45 -10.37
CA LEU A 22 2.84 10.83 -9.03
C LEU A 22 3.96 9.90 -8.51
N LEU A 23 3.84 8.58 -8.71
CA LEU A 23 4.85 7.60 -8.31
C LEU A 23 6.17 7.81 -9.06
N SER A 24 6.15 8.27 -10.31
CA SER A 24 7.37 8.57 -11.06
C SER A 24 8.18 9.73 -10.46
N ARG A 25 7.54 10.62 -9.69
CA ARG A 25 8.17 11.81 -9.10
C ARG A 25 8.88 11.51 -7.77
N LYS A 26 8.57 10.40 -7.11
CA LYS A 26 9.17 10.04 -5.82
C LYS A 26 9.15 8.54 -5.59
N ASP A 27 10.30 7.99 -5.19
CA ASP A 27 10.37 6.61 -4.73
C ASP A 27 9.61 6.44 -3.39
N LEU A 28 8.62 5.56 -3.40
CA LEU A 28 7.80 5.19 -2.25
C LEU A 28 8.13 3.79 -1.72
N SER A 29 9.19 3.16 -2.22
CA SER A 29 9.62 1.82 -1.80
C SER A 29 9.82 1.71 -0.27
N ALA A 30 10.20 2.81 0.39
CA ALA A 30 10.34 2.89 1.84
C ALA A 30 9.04 2.69 2.63
N LEU A 31 7.87 2.78 1.98
CA LEU A 31 6.58 2.45 2.60
C LEU A 31 6.36 0.94 2.72
N ILE A 32 7.09 0.15 1.93
CA ILE A 32 7.08 -1.31 2.00
C ILE A 32 7.96 -1.72 3.17
N THR A 33 7.32 -2.12 4.26
CA THR A 33 8.03 -2.54 5.48
C THR A 33 8.40 -4.01 5.45
N HIS A 34 7.70 -4.82 4.65
CA HIS A 34 7.95 -6.26 4.52
C HIS A 34 7.84 -6.69 3.06
N LYS A 35 8.76 -7.54 2.63
CA LYS A 35 8.73 -8.22 1.34
C LYS A 35 8.82 -9.71 1.60
N LEU A 36 7.84 -10.45 1.12
CA LEU A 36 7.74 -11.90 1.30
C LEU A 36 7.50 -12.57 -0.05
N SER A 37 7.84 -13.84 -0.12
CA SER A 37 7.49 -14.72 -1.24
C SER A 37 6.00 -15.09 -1.20
N LEU A 38 5.52 -15.72 -2.28
CA LEU A 38 4.15 -16.21 -2.32
C LEU A 38 3.91 -17.34 -1.31
N GLU A 39 4.91 -18.18 -1.09
CA GLU A 39 4.89 -19.29 -0.13
C GLU A 39 4.66 -18.78 1.30
N GLU A 40 5.18 -17.60 1.61
CA GLU A 40 5.08 -16.92 2.91
C GLU A 40 3.82 -16.04 3.04
N PHE A 41 2.88 -16.10 2.09
CA PHE A 41 1.68 -15.26 2.10
C PHE A 41 0.90 -15.31 3.42
N GLY A 42 0.78 -16.51 4.00
CA GLY A 42 0.09 -16.71 5.29
C GLY A 42 0.78 -15.98 6.45
N GLU A 43 2.11 -15.95 6.47
CA GLU A 43 2.88 -15.20 7.47
C GLU A 43 2.69 -13.70 7.27
N GLY A 44 2.64 -13.25 6.01
CA GLY A 44 2.34 -11.86 5.66
C GLY A 44 1.01 -11.37 6.22
N LEU A 45 -0.03 -12.21 6.20
CA LEU A 45 -1.33 -11.88 6.81
C LEU A 45 -1.23 -11.78 8.35
N ALA A 46 -0.50 -12.68 9.00
CA ALA A 46 -0.33 -12.65 10.45
C ALA A 46 0.39 -11.38 10.93
N ILE A 47 1.34 -10.86 10.14
CA ILE A 47 2.00 -9.57 10.41
C ILE A 47 0.97 -8.43 10.46
N LEU A 48 -0.01 -8.42 9.56
CA LEU A 48 -1.04 -7.37 9.50
C LEU A 48 -1.96 -7.40 10.74
N GLU A 49 -2.23 -8.57 11.29
CA GLU A 49 -3.06 -8.73 12.49
C GLU A 49 -2.34 -8.27 13.76
N GLY A 50 -1.03 -8.53 13.84
CA GLY A 50 -0.22 -8.32 15.05
C GLY A 50 0.52 -6.98 15.15
N SER A 51 0.74 -6.28 14.04
CA SER A 51 1.61 -5.10 14.01
C SER A 51 0.87 -3.84 13.55
N LYS A 52 0.57 -2.94 14.51
CA LYS A 52 -0.02 -1.63 14.22
C LYS A 52 0.90 -0.70 13.44
N ASP A 53 2.21 -0.98 13.44
CA ASP A 53 3.23 -0.19 12.75
C ASP A 53 3.57 -0.76 11.36
N CYS A 54 2.88 -1.81 10.89
CA CYS A 54 3.10 -2.30 9.53
C CYS A 54 2.52 -1.31 8.50
N GLY A 55 3.40 -0.67 7.72
CA GLY A 55 3.00 0.24 6.64
C GLY A 55 2.40 -0.51 5.45
N LYS A 56 3.21 -1.34 4.79
CA LYS A 56 2.79 -2.17 3.66
C LYS A 56 3.60 -3.47 3.61
N VAL A 57 2.89 -4.59 3.57
CA VAL A 57 3.45 -5.91 3.22
C VAL A 57 3.28 -6.13 1.72
N MET A 58 4.38 -6.47 1.04
CA MET A 58 4.42 -6.79 -0.39
C MET A 58 4.74 -8.26 -0.59
N ILE A 59 3.94 -8.92 -1.42
CA ILE A 59 4.15 -10.30 -1.82
C ILE A 59 4.70 -10.29 -3.24
N THR A 60 5.79 -11.02 -3.45
CA THR A 60 6.47 -11.12 -4.75
C THR A 60 6.21 -12.48 -5.38
N MET A 61 5.98 -12.49 -6.70
CA MET A 61 5.76 -13.70 -7.48
C MET A 61 7.05 -14.00 -8.24
N GLY A 62 7.77 -15.05 -7.86
CA GLY A 62 9.07 -15.44 -8.43
C GLY A 62 10.12 -15.69 -7.34
N ASP A 63 11.32 -16.11 -7.76
CA ASP A 63 12.42 -16.36 -6.81
C ASP A 63 12.77 -15.06 -6.08
N ALA A 64 12.69 -15.10 -4.74
CA ALA A 64 13.19 -14.02 -3.89
C ALA A 64 14.69 -13.85 -4.20
N GLN A 65 15.03 -12.70 -4.80
CA GLN A 65 16.43 -12.39 -5.14
C GLN A 65 17.23 -11.97 -3.92
#